data_AF-A0A523ZN08-F1
#
_entry.id   AF-A0A523ZN08-F1
#
_cell.length_a   1.000
_cell.length_b   1.000
_cell.length_c   1.000
_cell.angle_alpha   90.00
_cell.angle_beta   90.00
_cell.angle_gamma   90.00
#
_symmetry.space_group_name_H-M   'P 1'
#
loop_
_entity.id
_entity.type
_entity.pdbx_description
1 polymer ?
#
loop_
_entity_poly.entity_id
_entity_poly.type
_entity_poly.pdbx_seq_one_letter_code
_entity_poly.pdbx_strand_id
1 'polypeptide(L)'
;VAEIDEEKYPNGVPPNVHGEYVWQGAYVFNVSIAEGIVYRGRITHMENDADKLGLYYYSPYYVERALYIDNVLYTISDKKIKMNNLETLQEINEVELP
;
A
#
# COMPACT_ATOMS: atom_id res chain seq x y z
N VAL A 1 -3.94 -1.13 -5.88
CA VAL A 1 -3.67 -1.53 -7.29
C VAL A 1 -4.43 -2.79 -7.59
N ALA A 2 -4.98 -2.89 -8.80
CA ALA A 2 -5.63 -4.09 -9.27
C ALA A 2 -4.91 -4.60 -10.53
N GLU A 3 -4.72 -5.91 -10.62
CA GLU A 3 -4.02 -6.58 -11.73
C GLU A 3 -4.88 -7.72 -12.27
N ILE A 4 -4.77 -7.98 -13.57
CA ILE A 4 -5.45 -9.13 -14.18
C ILE A 4 -4.52 -10.33 -14.08
N ASP A 5 -5.02 -11.39 -13.47
CA ASP A 5 -4.37 -12.69 -13.52
C ASP A 5 -4.61 -13.33 -14.89
N GLU A 6 -3.64 -13.14 -15.80
CA GLU A 6 -3.72 -13.64 -17.18
C GLU A 6 -3.72 -15.17 -17.26
N GLU A 7 -3.22 -15.88 -16.24
CA GLU A 7 -3.19 -17.34 -16.21
C GLU A 7 -4.61 -17.94 -16.17
N LYS A 8 -5.60 -17.18 -15.67
CA LYS A 8 -7.03 -17.53 -15.71
C LYS A 8 -7.63 -17.49 -17.12
N TYR A 9 -6.92 -16.94 -18.09
CA TYR A 9 -7.40 -16.70 -19.46
C TYR A 9 -6.46 -17.31 -20.51
N PRO A 10 -6.36 -18.66 -20.60
CA PRO A 10 -5.42 -19.33 -21.51
C PRO A 10 -5.65 -19.05 -23.00
N ASN A 11 -6.83 -18.52 -23.37
CA ASN A 11 -7.20 -18.17 -24.73
C ASN A 11 -7.20 -16.64 -24.97
N GLY A 12 -6.57 -15.86 -24.08
CA GLY A 12 -6.52 -14.40 -24.12
C GLY A 12 -7.53 -13.74 -23.18
N VAL A 13 -7.12 -12.61 -22.60
CA VAL A 13 -7.91 -11.82 -21.64
C VAL A 13 -9.04 -11.07 -22.36
N PRO A 14 -10.33 -11.32 -22.03
CA PRO A 14 -11.43 -10.53 -22.57
C PRO A 14 -11.32 -9.03 -22.21
N PRO A 15 -11.80 -8.11 -23.08
CA PRO A 15 -11.66 -6.66 -22.86
C PRO A 15 -12.45 -6.13 -21.66
N ASN A 16 -13.36 -6.92 -21.09
CA ASN A 16 -14.22 -6.56 -19.96
C ASN A 16 -13.80 -7.23 -18.64
N VAL A 17 -12.59 -7.80 -18.55
CA VAL A 17 -12.09 -8.37 -17.30
C VAL A 17 -11.72 -7.26 -16.32
N HIS A 18 -12.17 -7.40 -15.08
CA HIS A 18 -11.76 -6.55 -13.97
C HIS A 18 -10.48 -7.11 -13.34
N GLY A 19 -9.53 -6.24 -13.02
CA GLY A 19 -8.37 -6.63 -12.21
C GLY A 19 -8.77 -6.97 -10.78
N GLU A 20 -8.04 -7.90 -10.18
CA GLU A 20 -8.15 -8.25 -8.77
C GLU A 20 -7.25 -7.33 -7.94
N TYR A 21 -7.71 -6.90 -6.77
CA TYR A 21 -6.91 -6.07 -5.87
C TYR A 21 -5.68 -6.85 -5.39
N VAL A 22 -4.49 -6.37 -5.74
CA VAL A 22 -3.21 -7.00 -5.39
C VAL A 22 -2.45 -6.25 -4.31
N TRP A 23 -2.80 -4.99 -4.06
CA TRP A 23 -2.05 -4.15 -3.12
C TRP A 23 -2.83 -2.93 -2.60
N GLN A 24 -2.63 -2.62 -1.31
CA GLN A 24 -3.15 -1.44 -0.62
C GLN A 24 -2.06 -0.84 0.28
N GLY A 25 -1.98 0.49 0.37
CA GLY A 25 -1.04 1.20 1.23
C GLY A 25 -0.68 2.59 0.72
N ALA A 26 0.41 3.16 1.26
CA ALA A 26 0.98 4.43 0.82
C ALA A 26 2.20 4.21 -0.09
N TYR A 27 2.21 4.87 -1.26
CA TYR A 27 3.40 4.99 -2.09
C TYR A 27 4.20 6.23 -1.70
N VAL A 28 5.51 6.10 -1.61
CA VAL A 28 6.40 7.21 -1.27
C VAL A 28 7.28 7.55 -2.46
N PHE A 29 7.28 8.83 -2.82
CA PHE A 29 8.09 9.39 -3.90
C PHE A 29 8.94 10.53 -3.35
N ASN A 30 10.18 10.61 -3.82
CA ASN A 30 10.98 11.83 -3.72
C ASN A 30 10.63 12.71 -4.93
N VAL A 31 10.34 14.00 -4.69
CA VAL A 31 9.97 14.94 -5.75
C VAL A 31 10.88 16.15 -5.69
N SER A 32 11.66 16.37 -6.74
CA SER A 32 12.56 17.52 -6.86
C SER A 32 12.65 18.03 -8.30
N ILE A 33 13.13 19.26 -8.49
CA ILE A 33 13.36 19.82 -9.83
C ILE A 33 14.50 19.08 -10.54
N ALA A 34 15.54 18.71 -9.80
CA ALA A 34 16.75 18.10 -10.37
C ALA A 34 16.53 16.63 -10.77
N GLU A 35 15.79 15.87 -9.96
CA GLU A 35 15.62 14.42 -10.15
C GLU A 35 14.21 14.04 -10.64
N GLY A 36 13.28 15.00 -10.68
CA GLY A 36 11.88 14.74 -11.03
C GLY A 36 11.15 13.97 -9.93
N ILE A 37 10.34 12.98 -10.34
CA ILE A 37 9.56 12.12 -9.44
C ILE A 37 10.25 10.76 -9.36
N VAL A 38 10.87 10.46 -8.22
CA VAL A 38 11.63 9.23 -7.99
C VAL A 38 10.89 8.36 -6.99
N TYR A 39 10.52 7.14 -7.40
CA TYR A 39 9.90 6.17 -6.49
C TYR A 39 10.89 5.73 -5.41
N ARG A 40 10.46 5.80 -4.14
CA ARG A 40 11.29 5.43 -2.97
C ARG A 40 10.88 4.11 -2.36
N GLY A 41 9.60 3.79 -2.40
CA GLY A 41 9.07 2.57 -1.80
C GLY A 41 7.60 2.70 -1.45
N ARG A 42 7.09 1.70 -0.74
CA ARG A 42 5.68 1.61 -0.38
C ARG A 42 5.53 1.03 1.02
N ILE A 43 4.54 1.53 1.77
CA ILE A 43 4.20 1.10 3.12
C ILE A 43 2.78 0.52 3.11
N THR A 44 2.61 -0.67 3.68
CA THR A 44 1.32 -1.37 3.79
C THR A 44 1.08 -1.80 5.23
N HIS A 45 -0.18 -1.80 5.64
CA HIS A 45 -0.64 -2.36 6.92
C HIS A 45 -1.23 -3.76 6.76
N MET A 46 -1.45 -4.21 5.53
CA MET A 46 -1.95 -5.55 5.20
C MET A 46 -0.97 -6.62 5.69
N GLU A 47 -1.43 -7.58 6.50
CA GLU A 47 -0.57 -8.59 7.12
C GLU A 47 -0.55 -9.91 6.35
N ASN A 48 -1.64 -10.24 5.66
CA ASN A 48 -1.77 -11.49 4.92
C ASN A 48 -2.50 -11.27 3.58
N ASP A 49 -2.46 -12.28 2.71
CA ASP A 49 -3.15 -12.23 1.42
C ASP A 49 -4.68 -12.30 1.58
N ALA A 50 -5.20 -12.82 2.69
CA ALA A 50 -6.64 -12.84 2.96
C ALA A 50 -7.22 -11.43 3.13
N ASP A 51 -6.44 -10.49 3.66
CA ASP A 51 -6.82 -9.08 3.70
C ASP A 51 -6.86 -8.46 2.28
N LYS A 52 -6.09 -9.01 1.33
CA LYS A 52 -6.07 -8.57 -0.08
C LYS A 52 -7.17 -9.19 -0.92
N LEU A 53 -7.63 -10.39 -0.55
CA LEU A 53 -8.62 -11.18 -1.29
C LEU A 53 -10.03 -10.60 -1.12
N GLY A 54 -10.30 -9.54 -1.89
CA GLY A 54 -11.48 -9.24 -2.72
C GLY A 54 -12.94 -9.53 -2.27
N LEU A 55 -13.19 -10.23 -1.16
CA LEU A 55 -14.53 -10.50 -0.66
C LEU A 55 -15.11 -9.29 0.08
N TYR A 56 -14.25 -8.41 0.59
CA TYR A 56 -14.63 -7.16 1.22
C TYR A 56 -13.91 -6.00 0.51
N TYR A 57 -14.68 -5.03 0.04
CA TYR A 57 -14.18 -3.76 -0.53
C TYR A 57 -13.42 -2.89 0.49
N TYR A 58 -13.26 -3.38 1.71
CA TYR A 58 -12.72 -2.69 2.85
C TYR A 58 -12.04 -3.69 3.77
N SER A 59 -10.83 -3.36 4.22
CA SER A 59 -10.16 -4.00 5.35
C SER A 59 -9.83 -2.92 6.37
N PRO A 60 -9.95 -3.19 7.68
CA PRO A 60 -9.57 -2.22 8.71
C PRO A 60 -8.05 -2.01 8.78
N TYR A 61 -7.28 -2.80 8.01
CA TYR A 61 -5.87 -2.59 7.75
C TYR A 61 -5.61 -1.68 6.55
N TYR A 62 -6.62 -1.08 5.93
CA TYR A 62 -6.38 -0.11 4.87
C TYR A 62 -5.73 1.15 5.43
N VAL A 63 -4.57 1.52 4.89
CA VAL A 63 -3.98 2.84 5.17
C VAL A 63 -4.94 3.92 4.68
N GLU A 64 -5.46 4.72 5.60
CA GLU A 64 -6.41 5.80 5.31
C GLU A 64 -5.76 7.18 5.40
N ARG A 65 -4.72 7.31 6.22
CA ARG A 65 -3.99 8.57 6.43
C ARG A 65 -2.50 8.34 6.42
N ALA A 66 -1.77 9.32 5.93
CA ALA A 66 -0.33 9.42 6.06
C ALA A 66 0.05 10.86 6.44
N LEU A 67 0.98 11.00 7.37
CA LEU A 67 1.56 12.28 7.77
C LEU A 67 2.99 12.06 8.25
N TYR A 68 3.81 13.11 8.26
CA TYR A 68 5.14 13.02 8.81
C TYR A 68 5.38 14.12 9.85
N ILE A 69 6.17 13.78 10.87
CA ILE A 69 6.65 14.71 11.88
C ILE A 69 8.16 14.49 11.96
N ASP A 70 8.93 15.57 11.80
CA ASP A 70 10.38 15.51 11.63
C ASP A 70 10.77 14.47 10.57
N ASN A 71 11.54 13.45 10.94
CA ASN A 71 12.06 12.42 10.03
C ASN A 71 11.30 11.09 10.12
N VAL A 72 10.05 11.10 10.59
CA VAL A 72 9.21 9.90 10.76
C VAL A 72 7.95 10.04 9.93
N LEU A 73 7.74 9.08 9.02
CA LEU A 73 6.49 8.88 8.28
C LEU A 73 5.56 7.98 9.10
N TYR A 74 4.38 8.48 9.39
CA TYR A 74 3.30 7.76 10.04
C TYR A 74 2.26 7.38 9.00
N THR A 75 1.93 6.09 8.91
CA THR A 75 0.75 5.60 8.18
C THR A 75 -0.27 5.08 9.19
N ILE A 76 -1.55 5.33 8.94
CA ILE A 76 -2.63 5.07 9.89
C ILE A 76 -3.74 4.30 9.17
N SER A 77 -4.16 3.18 9.76
CA SER A 77 -5.39 2.45 9.44
C SER A 77 -6.27 2.39 10.69
N ASP A 78 -7.44 1.78 10.59
CA ASP A 78 -8.31 1.55 11.75
C ASP A 78 -7.71 0.55 12.76
N LYS A 79 -6.73 -0.27 12.33
CA LYS A 79 -6.09 -1.29 13.17
C LYS A 79 -4.66 -1.02 13.61
N LYS A 80 -3.93 -0.11 12.97
CA LYS A 80 -2.59 0.23 13.45
C LYS A 80 -2.10 1.59 12.97
N ILE A 81 -1.12 2.10 13.70
CA ILE A 81 -0.24 3.19 13.30
C ILE A 81 1.14 2.59 13.08
N LYS A 82 1.71 2.79 11.90
CA LYS A 82 3.07 2.35 11.58
C LYS A 82 3.99 3.55 11.43
N MET A 83 5.16 3.47 12.04
CA MET A 83 6.21 4.49 11.99
C MET A 83 7.36 3.99 11.15
N ASN A 84 7.71 4.73 10.11
CA ASN A 84 8.84 4.45 9.25
C ASN A 84 9.78 5.66 9.24
N ASN A 85 11.08 5.42 9.19
CA ASN A 85 12.04 6.47 8.91
C ASN A 85 11.73 7.07 7.53
N LEU A 86 11.57 8.39 7.43
CA LEU A 86 11.11 9.03 6.19
C LEU A 86 12.13 8.90 5.05
N GLU A 87 13.42 8.87 5.36
CA GLU A 87 14.49 8.73 4.37
C GLU A 87 14.63 7.29 3.87
N THR A 88 14.69 6.32 4.79
CA THR A 88 15.00 4.92 4.45
C THR A 88 13.77 4.03 4.29
N LEU A 89 12.60 4.50 4.75
CA LEU A 89 11.35 3.74 4.86
C LEU A 89 11.44 2.51 5.77
N GLN A 90 12.56 2.33 6.49
CA GLN A 90 12.68 1.25 7.47
C GLN A 90 11.70 1.48 8.60
N GLU A 91 11.05 0.40 9.03
CA GLU A 91 10.16 0.43 10.17
C GLU A 91 10.94 0.81 11.43
N ILE A 92 10.40 1.78 12.17
CA ILE A 92 10.89 2.19 13.49
C ILE A 92 10.09 1.45 14.55
N ASN A 93 8.76 1.46 14.45
CA ASN A 93 7.85 0.80 15.38
C ASN A 93 6.43 0.71 14.80
N GLU A 94 5.55 -0.06 15.44
CA GLU A 94 4.11 -0.07 15.18
C GLU A 94 3.30 -0.03 16.48
N VAL A 95 2.07 0.48 16.38
CA VAL A 95 1.09 0.51 17.47
C VAL A 95 -0.21 -0.06 16.95
N GLU A 96 -0.66 -1.17 17.54
CA GLU A 96 -1.98 -1.73 17.27
C GLU A 96 -3.08 -0.87 17.91
N LEU A 97 -4.19 -0.73 17.20
CA LEU A 97 -5.37 -0.01 17.64
C LEU A 97 -6.49 -1.01 18.00
N PRO A 98 -7.33 -0.71 19.01
CA PRO A 98 -8.42 -1.58 19.49
C PRO A 98 -9.38 -2.08 18.40
#